data_AF-A0A0B7KMM0-F1
#
_entry.id   AF-A0A0B7KMM0-F1
#
_cell.length_a   1.000
_cell.length_b   1.000
_cell.length_c   1.000
_cell.angle_alpha   90.00
_cell.angle_beta   90.00
_cell.angle_gamma   90.00
#
_symmetry.space_group_name_H-M   'P 1'
#
loop_
_entity.id
_entity.type
_entity.pdbx_description
1 polymer ?
#
loop_
_entity_poly.entity_id
_entity_poly.type
_entity_poly.pdbx_seq_one_letter_code
_entity_poly.pdbx_strand_id
1 'polypeptide(L)'
;MPWALTTDENGSAIAEGRAVNRGKYSELKLQAQMLKVAPGYLTTNRDNNQTKWAESEGVEIGASLNQNTAYGQFFIARQEDLNSNQTIKYTLNLPTSRGAFSIPQLGGKLSLHGRDSKIHVTDFDVGGTNVSYSTAEIFTWKQFRGYGYNVLVVCAGPDELHEIAMEHIKGKEVELIQGSSLRFQKVAGYVVFQYNTTAERQIAQHESGRNSAYNYWVTDLSEASGKGLPPSYGTSLMNSESLIIKGPYLSRSARIEDQSIHISADFNCTKSSLR
;
A
#
# COMPACT_ATOMS: atom_id res chain seq x y z
N MET A 1 -1.79 -41.79 23.60
CA MET A 1 -0.97 -40.58 23.86
C MET A 1 -1.84 -39.37 23.52
N PRO A 2 -2.28 -38.55 24.48
CA PRO A 2 -2.91 -37.28 24.16
C PRO A 2 -1.82 -36.35 23.63
N TRP A 3 -1.99 -35.84 22.42
CA TRP A 3 -0.96 -35.14 21.63
C TRP A 3 -0.87 -33.63 21.91
N ALA A 4 -1.53 -33.14 22.95
CA ALA A 4 -1.52 -31.73 23.32
C ALA A 4 -0.56 -31.47 24.49
N LEU A 5 0.44 -30.62 24.26
CA LEU A 5 1.23 -29.98 25.31
C LEU A 5 0.46 -28.76 25.85
N THR A 6 0.85 -28.25 27.03
CA THR A 6 0.19 -27.11 27.70
C THR A 6 0.17 -25.82 26.86
N THR A 7 1.10 -25.65 25.92
CA THR A 7 1.20 -24.47 25.05
C THR A 7 0.36 -24.64 23.79
N ASP A 8 -0.45 -23.65 23.44
CA ASP A 8 -1.23 -23.60 22.19
C ASP A 8 -0.65 -22.59 21.18
N GLU A 9 0.68 -22.49 21.15
CA GLU A 9 1.42 -21.61 20.25
C GLU A 9 1.38 -22.15 18.82
N ASN A 10 0.44 -21.64 18.02
CA ASN A 10 0.18 -22.09 16.65
C ASN A 10 1.11 -21.43 15.59
N GLY A 11 2.15 -20.69 16.02
CA GLY A 11 2.98 -19.91 15.10
C GLY A 11 2.19 -18.81 14.36
N SER A 12 1.08 -18.35 14.94
CA SER A 12 0.20 -17.30 14.40
C SER A 12 0.88 -15.92 14.39
N ALA A 13 0.20 -14.90 13.85
CA ALA A 13 0.72 -13.53 13.85
C ALA A 13 0.82 -12.93 15.26
N ILE A 14 -0.12 -13.29 16.14
CA ILE A 14 -0.17 -12.86 17.55
C ILE A 14 0.26 -14.04 18.40
N ALA A 15 1.40 -13.91 19.10
CA ALA A 15 1.90 -14.98 19.97
C ALA A 15 0.94 -15.29 21.12
N GLU A 16 1.07 -16.46 21.75
CA GLU A 16 0.28 -16.85 22.93
C GLU A 16 0.36 -15.80 24.06
N GLY A 17 1.53 -15.20 24.27
CA GLY A 17 1.75 -14.07 25.18
C GLY A 17 1.18 -12.72 24.70
N ARG A 18 0.37 -12.71 23.63
CA ARG A 18 -0.24 -11.54 22.97
C ARG A 18 0.75 -10.55 22.34
N ALA A 19 2.01 -10.96 22.15
CA ALA A 19 3.00 -10.16 21.45
C ALA A 19 2.75 -10.16 19.93
N VAL A 20 3.02 -9.02 19.28
CA VAL A 20 2.83 -8.75 17.85
C VAL A 20 4.16 -8.42 17.15
N ASN A 21 5.26 -8.95 17.67
CA ASN A 21 6.63 -8.67 17.22
C ASN A 21 7.11 -9.56 16.05
N ARG A 22 6.28 -10.49 15.57
CA ARG A 22 6.61 -11.39 14.45
C ARG A 22 6.47 -10.66 13.13
N GLY A 23 7.43 -10.83 12.20
CA GLY A 23 7.38 -10.19 10.87
C GLY A 23 6.06 -10.43 10.13
N LYS A 24 5.47 -11.62 10.27
CA LYS A 24 4.17 -11.97 9.67
C LYS A 24 2.99 -11.11 10.16
N TYR A 25 3.06 -10.55 11.38
CA TYR A 25 2.04 -9.62 11.86
C TYR A 25 2.09 -8.31 11.07
N SER A 26 3.29 -7.76 10.89
CA SER A 26 3.49 -6.51 10.15
C SER A 26 3.20 -6.67 8.66
N GLU A 27 3.56 -7.81 8.06
CA GLU A 27 3.21 -8.15 6.68
C GLU A 27 1.69 -8.27 6.49
N LEU A 28 0.99 -9.00 7.38
CA LEU A 28 -0.47 -9.09 7.36
C LEU A 28 -1.15 -7.72 7.52
N LYS A 29 -0.56 -6.81 8.31
CA LYS A 29 -1.03 -5.44 8.44
C LYS A 29 -0.95 -4.69 7.11
N LEU A 30 0.10 -4.85 6.30
CA LEU A 30 0.18 -4.20 4.99
C LEU A 30 -0.99 -4.61 4.09
N GLN A 31 -1.24 -5.91 4.00
CA GLN A 31 -2.32 -6.49 3.20
C GLN A 31 -3.71 -6.01 3.68
N ALA A 32 -3.93 -6.06 4.99
CA ALA A 32 -5.21 -5.64 5.58
C ALA A 32 -5.48 -4.15 5.35
N GLN A 33 -4.47 -3.28 5.49
CA GLN A 33 -4.64 -1.85 5.30
C GLN A 33 -4.90 -1.47 3.84
N MET A 34 -4.25 -2.15 2.90
CA MET A 34 -4.55 -2.01 1.48
C MET A 34 -6.01 -2.36 1.17
N LEU A 35 -6.46 -3.54 1.60
CA LEU A 35 -7.82 -4.01 1.33
C LEU A 35 -8.88 -3.07 1.92
N LYS A 36 -8.66 -2.52 3.13
CA LYS A 36 -9.57 -1.55 3.76
C LYS A 36 -9.79 -0.27 2.95
N VAL A 37 -8.85 0.08 2.06
CA VAL A 37 -8.92 1.30 1.24
C VAL A 37 -9.12 1.04 -0.24
N ALA A 38 -9.37 -0.21 -0.62
CA ALA A 38 -9.53 -0.67 -2.00
C ALA A 38 -10.92 -1.31 -2.24
N PRO A 39 -12.03 -0.58 -2.05
CA PRO A 39 -13.38 -1.16 -2.16
C PRO A 39 -13.68 -1.77 -3.53
N GLY A 40 -13.09 -1.22 -4.61
CA GLY A 40 -13.27 -1.76 -5.95
C GLY A 40 -12.68 -3.16 -6.14
N TYR A 41 -11.82 -3.66 -5.26
CA TYR A 41 -11.37 -5.05 -5.28
C TYR A 41 -12.54 -6.03 -5.14
N LEU A 42 -13.57 -5.67 -4.35
CA LEU A 42 -14.72 -6.53 -4.05
C LEU A 42 -15.63 -6.78 -5.27
N THR A 43 -15.57 -5.92 -6.29
CA THR A 43 -16.42 -6.00 -7.48
C THR A 43 -15.69 -6.54 -8.70
N THR A 44 -14.44 -6.95 -8.53
CA THR A 44 -13.62 -7.48 -9.62
C THR A 44 -14.09 -8.86 -10.08
N ASN A 45 -13.87 -9.14 -11.36
CA ASN A 45 -13.91 -10.48 -11.91
C ASN A 45 -12.49 -10.95 -12.16
N ARG A 46 -12.18 -12.19 -11.79
CA ARG A 46 -10.88 -12.79 -12.08
C ARG A 46 -10.72 -12.99 -13.59
N ASP A 47 -9.60 -12.53 -14.14
CA ASP A 47 -9.14 -12.91 -15.46
C ASP A 47 -8.37 -14.23 -15.38
N ASN A 48 -8.72 -15.17 -16.25
CA ASN A 48 -8.10 -16.50 -16.27
C ASN A 48 -6.77 -16.51 -17.05
N ASN A 49 -6.44 -15.44 -17.78
CA ASN A 49 -5.21 -15.36 -18.55
C ASN A 49 -4.11 -14.63 -17.75
N GLN A 50 -3.25 -15.42 -17.10
CA GLN A 50 -2.29 -14.94 -16.10
C GLN A 50 -0.93 -14.49 -16.67
N THR A 51 -0.63 -14.71 -17.96
CA THR A 51 0.70 -14.40 -18.52
C THR A 51 0.72 -13.23 -19.48
N LYS A 52 -0.44 -12.73 -19.95
CA LYS A 52 -0.49 -11.63 -20.93
C LYS A 52 -0.05 -10.26 -20.42
N TRP A 53 0.12 -10.09 -19.11
CA TRP A 53 0.36 -8.78 -18.49
C TRP A 53 1.83 -8.52 -18.16
N ALA A 54 2.67 -9.56 -18.18
CA ALA A 54 4.13 -9.44 -18.08
C ALA A 54 4.74 -9.66 -19.46
N GLU A 55 5.77 -8.86 -19.80
CA GLU A 55 6.53 -9.04 -21.04
C GLU A 55 7.77 -9.91 -20.85
N SER A 56 8.05 -10.37 -19.63
CA SER A 56 9.23 -11.14 -19.25
C SER A 56 8.85 -12.54 -18.75
N GLU A 57 9.68 -13.55 -19.05
CA GLU A 57 9.49 -14.92 -18.57
C GLU A 57 9.75 -15.04 -17.05
N GLY A 58 9.11 -16.02 -16.39
CA GLY A 58 9.33 -16.35 -14.98
C GLY A 58 8.48 -15.56 -13.98
N VAL A 59 7.68 -14.60 -14.46
CA VAL A 59 6.68 -13.87 -13.65
C VAL A 59 5.29 -14.14 -14.19
N GLU A 60 4.41 -14.61 -13.32
CA GLU A 60 2.99 -14.80 -13.61
C GLU A 60 2.17 -13.69 -12.95
N ILE A 61 1.25 -13.10 -13.71
CA ILE A 61 0.41 -11.97 -13.31
C ILE A 61 -1.07 -12.38 -13.31
N GLY A 62 -1.61 -12.74 -12.15
CA GLY A 62 -3.06 -12.89 -12.01
C GLY A 62 -3.74 -11.52 -12.06
N ALA A 63 -4.83 -11.36 -12.82
CA ALA A 63 -5.56 -10.10 -12.86
C ALA A 63 -6.98 -10.22 -12.30
N SER A 64 -7.40 -9.19 -11.57
CA SER A 64 -8.76 -9.00 -11.05
C SER A 64 -9.29 -7.69 -11.59
N LEU A 65 -10.25 -7.77 -12.50
CA LEU A 65 -10.64 -6.68 -13.37
C LEU A 65 -12.08 -6.23 -13.10
N ASN A 66 -12.30 -4.92 -12.98
CA ASN A 66 -13.63 -4.33 -12.94
C ASN A 66 -14.10 -3.99 -14.37
N GLN A 67 -15.40 -4.19 -14.65
CA GLN A 67 -16.00 -3.75 -15.92
C GLN A 67 -15.90 -2.23 -16.12
N ASN A 68 -16.11 -1.47 -15.04
CA ASN A 68 -15.81 -0.05 -14.99
C ASN A 68 -14.42 0.15 -14.37
N THR A 69 -13.46 0.61 -15.17
CA THR A 69 -12.07 0.76 -14.72
C THR A 69 -11.91 1.80 -13.62
N ALA A 70 -12.85 2.73 -13.45
CA ALA A 70 -12.82 3.73 -12.38
C ALA A 70 -12.90 3.14 -10.96
N TYR A 71 -13.25 1.85 -10.81
CA TYR A 71 -13.15 1.12 -9.54
C TYR A 71 -11.77 0.50 -9.30
N GLY A 72 -10.80 0.77 -10.17
CA GLY A 72 -9.47 0.19 -10.14
C GLY A 72 -9.41 -1.22 -10.73
N GLN A 73 -8.22 -1.61 -11.15
CA GLN A 73 -7.89 -2.98 -11.57
C GLN A 73 -6.70 -3.44 -10.74
N PHE A 74 -6.61 -4.75 -10.46
CA PHE A 74 -5.60 -5.30 -9.55
C PHE A 74 -4.85 -6.43 -10.25
N PHE A 75 -3.51 -6.36 -10.22
CA PHE A 75 -2.61 -7.29 -10.89
C PHE A 75 -1.65 -7.87 -9.87
N ILE A 76 -1.79 -9.17 -9.60
CA ILE A 76 -1.02 -9.90 -8.61
C ILE A 76 0.15 -10.58 -9.30
N ALA A 77 1.35 -10.04 -9.09
CA ALA A 77 2.59 -10.59 -9.58
C ALA A 77 3.16 -11.63 -8.62
N ARG A 78 3.60 -12.77 -9.16
CA ARG A 78 4.35 -13.79 -8.43
C ARG A 78 5.33 -14.50 -9.36
N GLN A 79 6.31 -15.22 -8.80
CA GLN A 79 7.16 -16.09 -9.60
C GLN A 79 6.38 -17.31 -10.09
N GLU A 80 6.74 -17.83 -11.26
CA GLU A 80 6.21 -19.10 -11.77
C GLU A 80 6.62 -20.27 -10.87
N ASP A 81 7.89 -20.31 -10.46
CA ASP A 81 8.37 -21.21 -9.41
C ASP A 81 8.16 -20.59 -8.02
N LEU A 82 7.16 -21.08 -7.31
CA LEU A 82 6.80 -20.62 -5.96
C LEU A 82 7.90 -20.87 -4.91
N ASN A 83 8.85 -21.77 -5.18
CA ASN A 83 9.93 -22.10 -4.25
C ASN A 83 11.21 -21.30 -4.48
N SER A 84 11.29 -20.59 -5.62
CA SER A 84 12.47 -19.84 -6.02
C SER A 84 12.78 -18.70 -5.04
N ASN A 85 14.07 -18.57 -4.73
CA ASN A 85 14.63 -17.46 -3.96
C ASN A 85 15.33 -16.43 -4.86
N GLN A 86 15.27 -16.59 -6.18
CA GLN A 86 15.93 -15.70 -7.12
C GLN A 86 15.19 -14.37 -7.24
N THR A 87 15.88 -13.35 -7.74
CA THR A 87 15.24 -12.08 -8.12
C THR A 87 15.03 -12.05 -9.61
N ILE A 88 13.79 -11.82 -10.04
CA ILE A 88 13.44 -11.71 -11.46
C ILE A 88 13.18 -10.25 -11.79
N LYS A 89 13.70 -9.78 -12.94
CA LYS A 89 13.46 -8.43 -13.45
C LYS A 89 12.41 -8.50 -14.55
N TYR A 90 11.41 -7.63 -14.50
CA TYR A 90 10.28 -7.67 -15.43
C TYR A 90 9.75 -6.28 -15.79
N THR A 91 9.01 -6.23 -16.89
CA THR A 91 8.17 -5.10 -17.30
C THR A 91 6.73 -5.57 -17.42
N LEU A 92 5.80 -4.63 -17.30
CA LEU A 92 4.37 -4.88 -17.35
C LEU A 92 3.74 -4.17 -18.54
N ASN A 93 2.71 -4.76 -19.12
CA ASN A 93 1.84 -4.09 -20.09
C ASN A 93 0.41 -4.10 -19.55
N LEU A 94 0.01 -3.04 -18.84
CA LEU A 94 -1.26 -3.00 -18.10
C LEU A 94 -2.29 -2.10 -18.77
N PRO A 95 -3.57 -2.51 -18.83
CA PRO A 95 -4.65 -1.67 -19.33
C PRO A 95 -5.01 -0.59 -18.31
N THR A 96 -5.25 0.62 -18.80
CA THR A 96 -5.77 1.75 -18.05
C THR A 96 -6.93 2.41 -18.80
N SER A 97 -7.65 3.32 -18.17
CA SER A 97 -8.66 4.19 -18.79
C SER A 97 -8.10 5.02 -19.96
N ARG A 98 -6.77 5.17 -20.06
CA ARG A 98 -6.07 5.91 -21.11
C ARG A 98 -5.45 5.00 -22.19
N GLY A 99 -5.76 3.70 -22.15
CA GLY A 99 -5.12 2.67 -22.97
C GLY A 99 -4.09 1.86 -22.21
N ALA A 100 -3.43 0.93 -22.89
CA ALA A 100 -2.41 0.11 -22.29
C ALA A 100 -1.08 0.86 -22.15
N PHE A 101 -0.39 0.67 -21.02
CA PHE A 101 0.94 1.22 -20.76
C PHE A 101 1.96 0.11 -20.59
N SER A 102 3.10 0.26 -21.29
CA SER A 102 4.33 -0.46 -20.96
C SER A 102 5.01 0.25 -19.78
N ILE A 103 5.23 -0.49 -18.68
CA ILE A 103 5.66 0.02 -17.39
C ILE A 103 6.96 -0.72 -16.98
N PRO A 104 8.03 -0.02 -16.56
CA PRO A 104 8.11 1.44 -16.32
C PRO A 104 8.19 2.31 -17.60
N GLN A 105 7.42 3.40 -17.65
CA GLN A 105 7.42 4.36 -18.76
C GLN A 105 8.72 5.17 -18.84
N LEU A 106 9.37 5.44 -17.70
CA LEU A 106 10.61 6.24 -17.66
C LEU A 106 11.88 5.39 -17.84
N GLY A 107 11.71 4.11 -18.19
CA GLY A 107 12.76 3.12 -18.41
C GLY A 107 13.13 2.34 -17.15
N GLY A 108 13.97 1.31 -17.31
CA GLY A 108 14.36 0.39 -16.23
C GLY A 108 13.48 -0.86 -16.19
N LYS A 109 13.61 -1.65 -15.12
CA LYS A 109 12.84 -2.88 -14.90
C LYS A 109 12.41 -2.97 -13.44
N LEU A 110 11.19 -3.46 -13.23
CA LEU A 110 10.71 -3.84 -11.91
C LEU A 110 11.48 -5.07 -11.42
N SER A 111 11.39 -5.34 -10.12
CA SER A 111 12.04 -6.49 -9.49
C SER A 111 11.03 -7.26 -8.65
N LEU A 112 11.10 -8.58 -8.73
CA LEU A 112 10.36 -9.47 -7.85
C LEU A 112 11.37 -10.36 -7.15
N HIS A 113 11.59 -10.11 -5.86
CA HIS A 113 12.50 -10.90 -5.04
C HIS A 113 11.93 -12.30 -4.76
N GLY A 114 12.80 -13.18 -4.28
CA GLY A 114 12.46 -14.55 -3.94
C GLY A 114 11.33 -14.63 -2.92
N ARG A 115 10.33 -15.45 -3.20
CA ARG A 115 9.14 -15.66 -2.36
C ARG A 115 8.36 -14.37 -2.02
N ASP A 116 8.45 -13.37 -2.89
CA ASP A 116 7.62 -12.18 -2.82
C ASP A 116 6.47 -12.24 -3.84
N SER A 117 5.41 -11.51 -3.55
CA SER A 117 4.29 -11.27 -4.45
C SER A 117 3.86 -9.82 -4.27
N LYS A 118 3.41 -9.19 -5.36
CA LYS A 118 3.05 -7.77 -5.35
C LYS A 118 1.70 -7.55 -5.97
N ILE A 119 0.94 -6.60 -5.43
CA ILE A 119 -0.29 -6.11 -6.05
C ILE A 119 -0.01 -4.78 -6.72
N HIS A 120 0.07 -4.80 -8.05
CA HIS A 120 0.05 -3.59 -8.86
C HIS A 120 -1.40 -3.18 -9.12
N VAL A 121 -1.64 -1.89 -9.30
CA VAL A 121 -2.97 -1.36 -9.56
C VAL A 121 -2.98 -0.44 -10.78
N THR A 122 -4.11 -0.39 -11.48
CA THR A 122 -4.41 0.66 -12.46
C THR A 122 -5.75 1.32 -12.15
N ASP A 123 -5.91 2.57 -12.57
CA ASP A 123 -7.11 3.40 -12.36
C ASP A 123 -7.62 3.42 -10.91
N PHE A 124 -6.69 3.51 -9.95
CA PHE A 124 -7.01 3.45 -8.53
C PHE A 124 -7.38 4.85 -8.00
N ASP A 125 -8.60 4.99 -7.48
CA ASP A 125 -9.09 6.26 -6.93
C ASP A 125 -8.49 6.55 -5.54
N VAL A 126 -7.82 7.70 -5.43
CA VAL A 126 -7.32 8.26 -4.18
C VAL A 126 -8.09 9.55 -3.89
N GLY A 127 -9.34 9.38 -3.44
CA GLY A 127 -10.20 10.49 -3.00
C GLY A 127 -10.46 11.54 -4.09
N GLY A 128 -10.72 11.08 -5.32
CA GLY A 128 -10.93 11.90 -6.52
C GLY A 128 -9.68 12.09 -7.39
N THR A 129 -8.49 11.69 -6.91
CA THR A 129 -7.27 11.67 -7.70
C THR A 129 -7.07 10.29 -8.29
N ASN A 130 -7.13 10.16 -9.62
CA ASN A 130 -6.88 8.87 -10.29
C ASN A 130 -5.38 8.56 -10.33
N VAL A 131 -4.99 7.41 -9.78
CA VAL A 131 -3.68 6.80 -9.97
C VAL A 131 -3.78 5.87 -11.17
N SER A 132 -3.37 6.36 -12.36
CA SER A 132 -3.48 5.59 -13.61
C SER A 132 -2.78 4.23 -13.50
N TYR A 133 -1.62 4.18 -12.83
CA TYR A 133 -1.00 2.94 -12.35
C TYR A 133 -0.07 3.19 -11.18
N SER A 134 0.12 2.15 -10.36
CA SER A 134 1.18 2.08 -9.35
C SER A 134 1.79 0.69 -9.36
N THR A 135 3.12 0.63 -9.51
CA THR A 135 3.85 -0.63 -9.33
C THR A 135 4.24 -0.85 -7.88
N ALA A 136 4.33 0.21 -7.08
CA ALA A 136 4.48 0.11 -5.63
C ALA A 136 3.14 -0.27 -4.99
N GLU A 137 3.20 -1.06 -3.93
CA GLU A 137 2.01 -1.56 -3.25
C GLU A 137 1.41 -0.44 -2.41
N ILE A 138 0.11 -0.18 -2.56
CA ILE A 138 -0.57 0.82 -1.73
C ILE A 138 -0.71 0.25 -0.32
N PHE A 139 -0.19 0.97 0.68
CA PHE A 139 -0.39 0.63 2.09
C PHE A 139 -1.71 1.21 2.60
N THR A 140 -1.95 2.51 2.34
CA THR A 140 -3.19 3.18 2.70
C THR A 140 -3.33 4.50 1.95
N TRP A 141 -4.52 5.09 1.98
CA TRP A 141 -4.71 6.49 1.65
C TRP A 141 -5.83 7.10 2.47
N LYS A 142 -5.78 8.42 2.69
CA LYS A 142 -6.80 9.18 3.43
C LYS A 142 -7.01 10.57 2.83
N GLN A 143 -8.26 11.03 2.86
CA GLN A 143 -8.62 12.41 2.55
C GLN A 143 -8.74 13.21 3.84
N PHE A 144 -7.91 14.24 4.00
CA PHE A 144 -7.98 15.15 5.14
C PHE A 144 -8.78 16.39 4.73
N ARG A 145 -10.12 16.24 4.69
CA ARG A 145 -11.06 17.23 4.13
C ARG A 145 -10.87 18.64 4.69
N GLY A 146 -10.63 18.75 6.01
CA GLY A 146 -10.39 20.04 6.67
C GLY A 146 -9.16 20.80 6.15
N TYR A 147 -8.23 20.12 5.49
CA TYR A 147 -6.99 20.68 4.96
C TYR A 147 -6.88 20.61 3.43
N GLY A 148 -7.89 20.08 2.75
CA GLY A 148 -7.97 20.07 1.28
C GLY A 148 -6.93 19.19 0.57
N TYR A 149 -6.30 18.23 1.27
CA TYR A 149 -5.32 17.33 0.68
C TYR A 149 -5.64 15.84 0.93
N ASN A 150 -5.17 15.00 0.00
CA ASN A 150 -5.18 13.56 0.11
C ASN A 150 -3.75 13.09 0.42
N VAL A 151 -3.61 12.05 1.23
CA VAL A 151 -2.33 11.38 1.49
C VAL A 151 -2.43 9.98 0.94
N LEU A 152 -1.54 9.63 0.01
CA LEU A 152 -1.27 8.26 -0.40
C LEU A 152 0.00 7.78 0.31
N VAL A 153 -0.02 6.56 0.82
CA VAL A 153 1.16 5.87 1.33
C VAL A 153 1.29 4.57 0.56
N VAL A 154 2.41 4.43 -0.13
CA VAL A 154 2.80 3.18 -0.79
C VAL A 154 4.01 2.58 -0.09
N CYS A 155 4.24 1.30 -0.30
CA CYS A 155 5.40 0.56 0.19
C CYS A 155 5.98 -0.33 -0.91
N ALA A 156 7.27 -0.62 -0.79
CA ALA A 156 8.06 -1.36 -1.76
C ALA A 156 9.18 -2.12 -1.05
N GLY A 157 9.64 -3.23 -1.62
CA GLY A 157 10.82 -3.95 -1.12
C GLY A 157 12.09 -3.12 -1.25
N PRO A 158 13.14 -3.42 -0.46
CA PRO A 158 14.42 -2.72 -0.55
C PRO A 158 15.04 -2.92 -1.94
N ASP A 159 15.72 -1.90 -2.46
CA ASP A 159 16.45 -1.95 -3.74
C ASP A 159 15.57 -2.26 -4.97
N GLU A 160 14.27 -1.95 -4.88
CA GLU A 160 13.32 -2.08 -5.98
C GLU A 160 13.06 -0.73 -6.67
N LEU A 161 13.06 -0.75 -8.01
CA LEU A 161 12.59 0.35 -8.85
C LEU A 161 11.06 0.31 -8.93
N HIS A 162 10.42 1.43 -8.63
CA HIS A 162 8.97 1.58 -8.75
C HIS A 162 8.59 2.83 -9.52
N GLU A 163 7.37 2.79 -10.07
CA GLU A 163 6.80 3.87 -10.85
C GLU A 163 5.30 4.02 -10.57
N ILE A 164 4.86 5.28 -10.46
CA ILE A 164 3.47 5.65 -10.19
C ILE A 164 3.09 6.77 -11.14
N ALA A 165 1.97 6.63 -11.84
CA ALA A 165 1.39 7.71 -12.63
C ALA A 165 0.11 8.22 -11.99
N MET A 166 0.00 9.54 -11.89
CA MET A 166 -1.14 10.21 -11.26
C MET A 166 -1.73 11.28 -12.18
N GLU A 167 -3.04 11.23 -12.35
CA GLU A 167 -3.84 12.20 -13.09
C GLU A 167 -4.29 13.36 -12.20
N HIS A 168 -4.87 14.38 -12.83
CA HIS A 168 -5.49 15.52 -12.13
C HIS A 168 -4.53 16.31 -11.21
N ILE A 169 -3.21 16.19 -11.42
CA ILE A 169 -2.17 17.04 -10.80
C ILE A 169 -1.96 18.35 -11.59
N LYS A 170 -2.68 18.58 -12.69
CA LYS A 170 -2.55 19.79 -13.52
C LYS A 170 -2.71 21.06 -12.67
N GLY A 171 -1.69 21.92 -12.70
CA GLY A 171 -1.65 23.19 -11.96
C GLY A 171 -1.13 23.09 -10.52
N LYS A 172 -0.91 21.88 -9.98
CA LYS A 172 -0.26 21.69 -8.68
C LYS A 172 1.25 21.60 -8.85
N GLU A 173 1.98 22.29 -7.98
CA GLU A 173 3.42 22.11 -7.89
C GLU A 173 3.73 20.71 -7.36
N VAL A 174 4.70 20.07 -8.00
CA VAL A 174 5.25 18.80 -7.54
C VAL A 174 6.52 19.14 -6.78
N GLU A 175 6.45 19.04 -5.46
CA GLU A 175 7.58 19.32 -4.58
C GLU A 175 8.06 18.02 -3.93
N LEU A 176 9.36 17.77 -4.03
CA LEU A 176 10.02 16.75 -3.24
C LEU A 176 10.37 17.37 -1.88
N ILE A 177 9.59 17.03 -0.86
CA ILE A 177 9.75 17.52 0.51
C ILE A 177 10.90 16.78 1.22
N GLN A 178 11.12 15.49 0.92
CA GLN A 178 12.21 14.70 1.50
C GLN A 178 12.63 13.58 0.54
N GLY A 179 13.91 13.20 0.55
CA GLY A 179 14.46 12.14 -0.30
C GLY A 179 15.33 12.66 -1.44
N SER A 180 16.01 11.75 -2.14
CA SER A 180 17.00 12.11 -3.17
C SER A 180 16.88 11.29 -4.47
N SER A 181 16.12 10.19 -4.49
CA SER A 181 16.03 9.29 -5.66
C SER A 181 14.74 9.43 -6.48
N LEU A 182 13.89 10.41 -6.18
CA LEU A 182 12.66 10.65 -6.92
C LEU A 182 12.94 11.42 -8.21
N ARG A 183 12.64 10.79 -9.35
CA ARG A 183 12.53 11.42 -10.66
C ARG A 183 11.06 11.56 -11.00
N PHE A 184 10.66 12.67 -11.63
CA PHE A 184 9.32 12.78 -12.21
C PHE A 184 9.34 13.36 -13.63
N GLN A 185 8.33 13.02 -14.40
CA GLN A 185 8.10 13.55 -15.74
C GLN A 185 6.62 13.89 -15.92
N LYS A 186 6.34 15.11 -16.39
CA LYS A 186 4.99 15.53 -16.77
C LYS A 186 4.69 15.00 -18.17
N VAL A 187 3.60 14.25 -18.30
CA VAL A 187 3.07 13.77 -19.57
C VAL A 187 1.71 14.44 -19.80
N ALA A 188 1.22 14.51 -21.04
CA ALA A 188 -0.05 15.14 -21.34
C ALA A 188 -1.22 14.45 -20.60
N GLY A 189 -1.64 15.02 -19.45
CA GLY A 189 -2.76 14.54 -18.64
C GLY A 189 -2.38 13.99 -17.26
N TYR A 190 -1.14 13.57 -17.05
CA TYR A 190 -0.68 12.91 -15.81
C TYR A 190 0.80 13.20 -15.52
N VAL A 191 1.23 12.90 -14.29
CA VAL A 191 2.64 12.97 -13.87
C VAL A 191 3.10 11.58 -13.52
N VAL A 192 4.26 11.18 -14.05
CA VAL A 192 4.91 9.91 -13.73
C VAL A 192 6.01 10.17 -12.72
N PHE A 193 6.00 9.42 -11.62
CA PHE A 193 6.99 9.41 -10.56
C PHE A 193 7.73 8.09 -10.61
N GLN A 194 9.05 8.11 -10.66
CA GLN A 194 9.90 6.92 -10.63
C GLN A 194 10.96 7.09 -9.53
N TYR A 195 11.17 6.04 -8.75
CA TYR A 195 12.14 6.06 -7.66
C TYR A 195 12.71 4.66 -7.40
N ASN A 196 13.91 4.64 -6.84
CA ASN A 196 14.47 3.43 -6.25
C ASN A 196 14.23 3.44 -4.76
N THR A 197 13.75 2.32 -4.24
CA THR A 197 13.40 2.18 -2.83
C THR A 197 14.67 2.14 -1.98
N THR A 198 14.88 3.19 -1.19
CA THR A 198 15.94 3.28 -0.18
C THR A 198 15.39 3.00 1.21
N ALA A 199 16.27 2.72 2.19
CA ALA A 199 15.86 2.68 3.61
C ALA A 199 15.42 4.06 4.16
N GLU A 200 15.78 5.15 3.47
CA GLU A 200 15.43 6.52 3.84
C GLU A 200 14.01 6.90 3.41
N ARG A 201 13.37 7.81 4.16
CA ARG A 201 12.04 8.36 3.87
C ARG A 201 12.12 9.32 2.67
N GLN A 202 11.19 9.19 1.72
CA GLN A 202 11.10 10.09 0.57
C GLN A 202 9.73 10.76 0.48
N ILE A 203 9.56 11.91 1.11
CA ILE A 203 8.30 12.67 1.07
C ILE A 203 8.17 13.38 -0.27
N ALA A 204 7.46 12.76 -1.19
CA ALA A 204 6.52 13.42 -2.10
C ALA A 204 5.27 12.53 -2.11
N GLN A 205 4.50 12.56 -1.03
CA GLN A 205 3.47 11.53 -0.73
C GLN A 205 3.99 10.08 -0.84
N HIS A 206 5.21 9.80 -0.34
CA HIS A 206 5.86 8.49 -0.49
C HIS A 206 6.69 8.10 0.77
N GLU A 207 6.79 6.80 1.02
CA GLU A 207 7.65 6.17 2.03
C GLU A 207 8.33 4.96 1.37
N SER A 208 9.66 4.99 1.23
CA SER A 208 10.41 3.86 0.68
C SER A 208 10.78 2.85 1.77
N GLY A 209 10.51 1.57 1.48
CA GLY A 209 10.96 0.40 2.24
C GLY A 209 9.83 -0.31 3.00
N ARG A 210 9.60 -1.59 2.69
CA ARG A 210 8.61 -2.47 3.33
C ARG A 210 8.80 -2.51 4.86
N ASN A 211 10.06 -2.53 5.30
CA ASN A 211 10.42 -2.48 6.72
C ASN A 211 10.05 -1.13 7.38
N SER A 212 10.07 -0.02 6.65
CA SER A 212 9.62 1.28 7.14
C SER A 212 8.10 1.29 7.30
N ALA A 213 7.37 0.76 6.31
CA ALA A 213 5.91 0.63 6.34
C ALA A 213 5.40 -0.23 7.49
N TYR A 214 6.18 -1.22 7.95
CA TYR A 214 5.84 -1.98 9.17
C TYR A 214 5.68 -1.13 10.43
N ASN A 215 6.27 0.06 10.50
CA ASN A 215 6.13 0.96 11.63
C ASN A 215 4.97 1.97 11.48
N TYR A 216 4.20 1.87 10.40
CA TYR A 216 2.99 2.67 10.20
C TYR A 216 1.74 1.99 10.73
N TRP A 217 0.82 2.81 11.20
CA TRP A 217 -0.51 2.43 11.67
C TRP A 217 -1.55 3.33 11.06
N VAL A 218 -2.70 2.75 10.74
CA VAL A 218 -3.88 3.47 10.28
C VAL A 218 -4.96 3.21 11.32
N THR A 219 -5.19 4.22 12.16
CA THR A 219 -6.03 4.09 13.35
C THR A 219 -7.30 4.87 13.11
N ASP A 220 -8.41 4.15 12.99
CA ASP A 220 -9.72 4.74 12.72
C ASP A 220 -10.18 5.58 13.92
N LEU A 221 -10.80 6.72 13.63
CA LEU A 221 -11.27 7.65 14.65
C LEU A 221 -12.57 7.12 15.30
N SER A 222 -12.53 6.87 16.60
CA SER A 222 -13.64 6.24 17.33
C SER A 222 -14.87 7.13 17.55
N GLU A 223 -14.82 8.41 17.16
CA GLU A 223 -15.90 9.38 17.40
C GLU A 223 -16.62 9.82 16.14
N ALA A 224 -16.20 9.30 14.99
CA ALA A 224 -16.77 9.67 13.72
C ALA A 224 -18.06 8.85 13.50
N SER A 225 -19.12 9.21 14.23
CA SER A 225 -20.45 8.61 14.18
C SER A 225 -21.18 8.98 12.87
N GLY A 226 -20.63 8.51 11.76
CA GLY A 226 -21.36 8.40 10.51
C GLY A 226 -22.05 7.03 10.47
N LYS A 227 -23.36 7.02 10.26
CA LYS A 227 -24.14 5.85 9.76
C LYS A 227 -24.52 4.74 10.76
N GLY A 228 -24.85 5.08 12.01
CA GLY A 228 -25.51 4.13 12.94
C GLY A 228 -24.66 2.93 13.35
N LEU A 229 -23.35 2.98 13.13
CA LEU A 229 -22.38 2.00 13.62
C LEU A 229 -21.98 2.33 15.07
N PRO A 230 -21.61 1.33 15.88
CA PRO A 230 -21.01 1.61 17.19
C PRO A 230 -19.74 2.45 17.01
N PRO A 231 -19.41 3.36 17.94
CA PRO A 231 -18.27 4.29 17.82
C PRO A 231 -16.93 3.60 17.45
N SER A 232 -16.71 2.37 17.94
CA SER A 232 -15.51 1.57 17.65
C SER A 232 -15.36 1.11 16.19
N TYR A 233 -16.37 1.26 15.33
CA TYR A 233 -16.34 0.88 13.91
C TYR A 233 -15.94 2.03 12.97
N GLY A 234 -15.74 3.24 13.51
CA GLY A 234 -15.42 4.44 12.73
C GLY A 234 -16.56 4.92 11.80
N THR A 235 -16.24 5.75 10.80
CA THR A 235 -17.25 6.30 9.87
C THR A 235 -17.81 5.29 8.88
N SER A 236 -17.03 4.25 8.56
CA SER A 236 -17.35 3.21 7.60
C SER A 236 -16.35 2.06 7.70
N LEU A 237 -16.77 0.86 7.29
CA LEU A 237 -15.89 -0.32 7.26
C LEU A 237 -14.72 -0.17 6.26
N MET A 238 -15.00 0.47 5.11
CA MET A 238 -14.03 0.76 4.06
C MET A 238 -13.84 2.27 3.97
N ASN A 239 -12.61 2.73 3.72
CA ASN A 239 -12.28 4.16 3.64
C ASN A 239 -12.73 4.99 4.87
N SER A 240 -12.62 4.41 6.07
CA SER A 240 -12.93 5.11 7.33
C SER A 240 -12.08 6.37 7.51
N GLU A 241 -12.57 7.37 8.24
CA GLU A 241 -11.72 8.47 8.72
C GLU A 241 -10.71 7.95 9.75
N SER A 242 -9.43 8.20 9.50
CA SER A 242 -8.34 7.60 10.26
C SER A 242 -7.14 8.54 10.39
N LEU A 243 -6.33 8.33 11.42
CA LEU A 243 -4.99 8.89 11.53
C LEU A 243 -3.95 7.92 10.97
N ILE A 244 -2.95 8.47 10.27
CA ILE A 244 -1.76 7.73 9.85
C ILE A 244 -0.64 8.04 10.85
N ILE A 245 -0.24 7.03 11.64
CA ILE A 245 0.69 7.18 12.76
C ILE A 245 1.94 6.34 12.50
N LYS A 246 3.11 6.97 12.52
CA LYS A 246 4.41 6.28 12.42
C LYS A 246 5.04 6.12 13.79
N GLY A 247 5.60 4.94 14.08
CA GLY A 247 6.54 4.74 15.19
C GLY A 247 6.13 3.77 16.30
N PRO A 248 4.89 3.77 16.84
CA PRO A 248 4.58 2.95 18.00
C PRO A 248 4.70 1.45 17.69
N TYR A 249 4.95 0.64 18.72
CA TYR A 249 4.92 -0.81 18.60
C TYR A 249 3.51 -1.32 18.27
N LEU A 250 2.49 -0.67 18.82
CA LEU A 250 1.09 -0.90 18.50
C LEU A 250 0.31 0.41 18.69
N SER A 251 -0.46 0.83 17.68
CA SER A 251 -1.48 1.87 17.88
C SER A 251 -2.82 1.20 18.12
N ARG A 252 -3.45 1.48 19.27
CA ARG A 252 -4.67 0.81 19.73
C ARG A 252 -5.93 1.57 19.35
N SER A 253 -5.94 2.89 19.58
CA SER A 253 -7.09 3.73 19.30
C SER A 253 -6.66 5.19 19.13
N ALA A 254 -7.49 5.94 18.41
CA ALA A 254 -7.36 7.38 18.25
C ALA A 254 -8.74 8.03 18.35
N ARG A 255 -8.81 9.17 19.04
CA ARG A 255 -10.01 10.02 19.10
C ARG A 255 -9.61 11.48 19.09
N ILE A 256 -10.56 12.33 18.69
CA ILE A 256 -10.41 13.77 18.71
C ILE A 256 -11.40 14.28 19.75
N GLU A 257 -10.89 14.92 20.79
CA GLU A 257 -11.69 15.49 21.87
C GLU A 257 -11.35 16.98 21.94
N ASP A 258 -12.33 17.85 21.66
CA ASP A 258 -12.15 19.29 21.46
C ASP A 258 -11.08 19.62 20.38
N GLN A 259 -9.94 20.18 20.80
CA GLN A 259 -8.79 20.51 19.95
C GLN A 259 -7.61 19.55 20.18
N SER A 260 -7.84 18.45 20.88
CA SER A 260 -6.81 17.48 21.25
C SER A 260 -6.97 16.17 20.49
N ILE A 261 -5.84 15.62 20.05
CA ILE A 261 -5.77 14.27 19.48
C ILE A 261 -5.27 13.33 20.58
N HIS A 262 -6.10 12.36 20.96
CA HIS A 262 -5.75 11.34 21.95
C HIS A 262 -5.40 10.04 21.22
N ILE A 263 -4.19 9.53 21.45
CA ILE A 263 -3.69 8.28 20.86
C ILE A 263 -3.35 7.32 21.99
N SER A 264 -3.95 6.14 21.99
CA SER A 264 -3.54 5.03 22.84
C SER A 264 -2.57 4.14 22.06
N ALA A 265 -1.35 3.96 22.58
CA ALA A 265 -0.31 3.19 21.91
C ALA A 265 0.63 2.51 22.91
N ASP A 266 1.21 1.39 22.48
CA ASP A 266 2.26 0.68 23.21
C ASP A 266 3.62 0.94 22.56
N PHE A 267 4.66 0.95 23.39
CA PHE A 267 6.04 1.13 22.97
C PHE A 267 6.90 0.04 23.61
N ASN A 268 7.71 -0.65 22.79
CA ASN A 268 8.63 -1.69 23.26
C ASN A 268 10.11 -1.27 23.14
N CYS A 269 10.38 -0.10 22.57
CA CYS A 269 11.70 0.50 22.43
C CYS A 269 11.56 2.01 22.27
N THR A 270 12.63 2.76 22.56
CA THR A 270 12.71 4.18 22.21
C THR A 270 12.79 4.33 20.69
N LYS A 271 11.95 5.22 20.15
CA LYS A 271 11.99 5.62 18.74
C LYS A 271 12.39 7.09 18.72
N SER A 272 13.58 7.40 18.22
CA SER A 272 13.95 8.79 17.95
C SER A 272 13.12 9.31 16.78
N SER A 273 12.54 10.50 16.94
CA SER A 273 11.90 11.24 15.85
C SER A 273 12.96 11.53 14.78
N LEU A 274 12.72 11.08 13.55
CA LEU A 274 13.46 11.59 12.39
C LEU A 274 13.16 13.09 12.28
N ARG A 275 14.23 13.91 12.31
CA ARG A 275 14.19 15.31 11.86
C ARG A 275 13.83 15.37 10.38
#